data_AF-R9JGY7-F1
#
_entry.id   AF-R9JGY7-F1
#
_cell.length_a   1.000
_cell.length_b   1.000
_cell.length_c   1.000
_cell.angle_alpha   90.00
_cell.angle_beta   90.00
_cell.angle_gamma   90.00
#
_symmetry.space_group_name_H-M   'P 1'
#
loop_
_entity.id
_entity.type
_entity.pdbx_description
1 polymer ?
#
loop_
_entity_poly.entity_id
_entity_poly.type
_entity_poly.pdbx_seq_one_letter_code
_entity_poly.pdbx_strand_id
1 'polypeptide(L)'
;MNEQKLEKQRQNLVERGVLSPDEKLYGSSTINYTEKLVGRIETWNQGGVAIFTDRQVILTKGFSCEYIHIPYSCIKELGKCNQGFFPIGMVITYENRESGEIVTEKISLGKRKKWLQIISEKTGL
;
A
#
# COMPACT_ATOMS: atom_id res chain seq x y z
N MET A 1 0.18 -6.34 17.45
CA MET A 1 1.36 -5.45 17.57
C MET A 1 1.15 -4.68 18.85
N ASN A 2 2.16 -4.56 19.71
CA ASN A 2 2.06 -3.77 20.94
C ASN A 2 1.77 -2.30 20.56
N GLU A 3 0.83 -1.64 21.25
CA GLU A 3 0.46 -0.24 21.01
C GLU A 3 1.65 0.70 21.11
N GLN A 4 2.56 0.46 22.05
CA GLN A 4 3.80 1.24 22.18
C GLN A 4 4.70 1.14 20.94
N LYS A 5 4.77 -0.05 20.33
CA LYS A 5 5.56 -0.26 19.09
C LYS A 5 4.91 0.44 17.90
N LEU A 6 3.58 0.42 17.83
CA LEU A 6 2.82 1.09 16.79
C LEU A 6 2.97 2.63 16.90
N GLU A 7 2.88 3.17 18.10
CA GLU A 7 3.05 4.61 18.32
C GLU A 7 4.48 5.08 18.02
N LYS A 8 5.50 4.33 18.45
CA LYS A 8 6.89 4.63 18.06
C LYS A 8 7.07 4.59 16.54
N GLN A 9 6.46 3.62 15.86
CA GLN A 9 6.49 3.56 14.41
C GLN A 9 5.81 4.80 13.78
N ARG A 10 4.66 5.22 14.30
CA ARG A 10 3.94 6.40 13.83
C ARG A 10 4.79 7.67 14.00
N GLN A 11 5.40 7.86 15.18
CA GLN A 11 6.28 9.00 15.46
C GLN A 11 7.46 9.06 14.48
N ASN A 12 8.14 7.95 14.25
CA ASN A 12 9.24 7.88 13.27
C ASN A 12 8.78 8.26 11.85
N LEU A 13 7.55 7.92 11.46
CA LEU A 13 7.01 8.29 10.14
C LEU A 13 6.67 9.77 10.06
N VAL A 14 6.19 10.37 11.16
CA VAL A 14 5.95 11.82 11.27
C VAL A 14 7.27 12.59 11.19
N GLU A 15 8.29 12.16 11.94
CA GLU A 15 9.63 12.78 11.93
C GLU A 15 10.27 12.76 10.54
N ARG A 16 9.98 11.72 9.74
CA ARG A 16 10.45 11.59 8.35
C ARG A 16 9.58 12.32 7.33
N GLY A 17 8.54 13.03 7.76
CA GLY A 17 7.61 13.73 6.88
C GLY A 17 6.68 12.82 6.06
N VAL A 18 6.58 11.54 6.41
CA VAL A 18 5.75 10.56 5.70
C VAL A 18 4.29 10.65 6.16
N LEU A 19 4.06 10.95 7.44
CA LEU A 19 2.72 11.09 8.02
C LEU A 19 2.50 12.49 8.58
N SER A 20 1.25 12.96 8.53
CA SER A 20 0.86 14.14 9.30
C SER A 20 0.87 13.83 10.81
N PRO A 21 1.15 14.80 11.69
CA PRO A 21 1.21 14.58 13.15
C PRO A 21 -0.07 13.99 13.76
N ASP A 22 -1.23 14.28 13.16
CA ASP A 22 -2.55 13.85 13.60
C ASP A 22 -3.04 12.57 12.88
N GLU A 23 -2.27 12.03 11.95
CA GLU A 23 -2.64 10.85 11.17
C GLU A 23 -2.44 9.56 11.99
N LYS A 24 -3.48 8.72 12.02
CA LYS A 24 -3.50 7.49 12.83
C LYS A 24 -2.91 6.34 12.01
N LEU A 25 -1.93 5.65 12.59
CA LEU A 25 -1.34 4.45 12.00
C LEU A 25 -2.08 3.18 12.42
N TYR A 26 -2.54 2.37 11.46
CA TYR A 26 -3.09 1.03 11.71
C TYR A 26 -2.02 -0.08 11.63
N GLY A 27 -0.91 0.22 10.96
CA GLY A 27 0.30 -0.58 10.93
C GLY A 27 0.92 -0.61 9.55
N SER A 28 1.87 -1.52 9.38
CA SER A 28 2.57 -1.72 8.12
C SER A 28 2.78 -3.21 7.85
N SER A 29 3.08 -3.54 6.60
CA SER A 29 3.49 -4.87 6.17
C SER A 29 4.60 -4.75 5.15
N THR A 30 5.57 -5.65 5.21
CA THR A 30 6.44 -5.90 4.05
C THR A 30 5.58 -6.40 2.89
N ILE A 31 5.97 -6.02 1.68
CA ILE A 31 5.27 -6.40 0.45
C ILE A 31 6.25 -6.91 -0.61
N ASN A 32 5.74 -7.79 -1.48
CA ASN A 32 6.26 -7.91 -2.84
C ASN A 32 5.34 -7.13 -3.76
N TYR A 33 5.84 -6.69 -4.91
CA TYR A 33 5.09 -5.84 -5.84
C TYR A 33 5.38 -6.25 -7.27
N THR A 34 4.48 -5.91 -8.20
CA THR A 34 4.74 -6.07 -9.62
C THR A 34 5.25 -4.77 -10.22
N GLU A 35 6.27 -4.86 -11.08
CA GLU A 35 6.61 -3.79 -12.01
C GLU A 35 6.39 -4.27 -13.44
N LYS A 36 5.94 -3.33 -14.28
CA LYS A 36 5.88 -3.54 -15.72
C LYS A 36 7.24 -3.21 -16.30
N LEU A 37 7.99 -4.22 -16.72
CA LEU A 37 9.15 -3.99 -17.56
C LEU A 37 8.67 -3.56 -18.96
N VAL A 38 9.48 -2.76 -19.64
CA VAL A 38 9.24 -2.34 -21.03
C VAL A 38 8.97 -3.60 -21.87
N GLY A 39 7.74 -3.76 -22.38
CA GLY A 39 7.33 -4.96 -23.15
C GLY A 39 6.24 -5.86 -22.57
N ARG A 40 5.51 -5.44 -21.52
CA ARG A 40 4.28 -6.09 -20.97
C ARG A 40 4.46 -7.31 -20.06
N ILE A 41 5.67 -7.71 -19.71
CA ILE A 41 5.87 -8.78 -18.72
C ILE A 41 5.83 -8.15 -17.32
N GLU A 42 4.81 -8.52 -16.54
CA GLU A 42 4.74 -8.19 -15.12
C GLU A 42 5.62 -9.17 -14.33
N THR A 43 6.63 -8.64 -13.64
CA THR A 43 7.53 -9.44 -12.80
C THR A 43 7.31 -9.08 -11.33
N TRP A 44 7.28 -10.10 -10.47
CA TRP A 44 7.20 -9.90 -9.03
C TRP A 44 8.59 -9.59 -8.45
N ASN A 45 8.71 -8.43 -7.84
CA ASN A 45 9.89 -7.96 -7.13
C ASN A 45 9.66 -8.01 -5.62
N GLN A 46 10.73 -8.23 -4.86
CA GLN A 46 10.70 -8.27 -3.40
C GLN A 46 11.16 -6.95 -2.80
N GLY A 47 10.74 -6.67 -1.56
CA GLY A 47 11.40 -5.65 -0.73
C GLY A 47 10.70 -4.29 -0.64
N GLY A 48 9.38 -4.23 -0.74
CA GLY A 48 8.62 -3.00 -0.47
C GLY A 48 7.99 -2.96 0.93
N VAL A 49 7.36 -1.84 1.27
CA VAL A 49 6.51 -1.70 2.47
C VAL A 49 5.17 -1.08 2.09
N ALA A 50 4.08 -1.59 2.66
CA ALA A 50 2.78 -0.93 2.67
C ALA A 50 2.49 -0.43 4.09
N ILE A 51 2.09 0.84 4.20
CA ILE A 51 1.72 1.52 5.44
C ILE A 51 0.24 1.87 5.35
N PHE A 52 -0.52 1.54 6.38
CA PHE A 52 -1.98 1.72 6.41
C PHE A 52 -2.34 2.71 7.50
N THR A 53 -3.03 3.78 7.12
CA THR A 53 -3.44 4.86 8.03
C THR A 53 -4.94 5.03 8.03
N ASP A 54 -5.46 6.01 8.77
CA ASP A 54 -6.86 6.37 8.70
C ASP A 54 -7.24 7.18 7.44
N ARG A 55 -6.26 7.64 6.65
CA ARG A 55 -6.43 8.52 5.47
C ARG A 55 -6.01 7.89 4.14
N GLN A 56 -5.02 7.00 4.14
CA GLN A 56 -4.36 6.53 2.94
C GLN A 56 -3.68 5.17 3.11
N VAL A 57 -3.37 4.53 1.97
CA VAL A 57 -2.32 3.52 1.89
C VAL A 57 -1.09 4.18 1.30
N ILE A 58 0.07 3.98 1.93
CA ILE A 58 1.35 4.46 1.41
C ILE A 58 2.18 3.25 1.02
N LEU A 59 2.69 3.23 -0.21
CA LEU A 59 3.55 2.17 -0.70
C LEU A 59 4.98 2.67 -0.86
N THR A 60 5.95 1.83 -0.54
CA THR A 60 7.33 1.98 -1.00
C THR A 60 7.71 0.76 -1.83
N LYS A 61 8.23 1.01 -3.04
CA LYS A 61 8.67 -0.02 -3.98
C LYS A 61 9.76 0.53 -4.91
N GLY A 62 10.41 -0.35 -5.65
CA GLY A 62 11.47 0.01 -6.59
C GLY A 62 12.76 0.46 -5.91
N PHE A 63 13.76 0.80 -6.73
CA PHE A 63 15.08 1.22 -6.27
C PHE A 63 15.08 2.61 -5.63
N SER A 64 14.18 3.51 -6.06
CA SER A 64 14.09 4.88 -5.51
C SER A 64 13.56 4.90 -4.08
N CYS A 65 12.89 3.84 -3.62
CA CYS A 65 12.24 3.75 -2.30
C CYS A 65 11.28 4.92 -2.00
N GLU A 66 10.77 5.59 -3.04
CA GLU A 66 9.86 6.72 -2.90
C GLU A 66 8.52 6.28 -2.30
N TYR A 67 7.89 7.19 -1.55
CA TYR A 67 6.58 6.98 -0.97
C TYR A 67 5.50 7.33 -1.98
N ILE A 68 4.72 6.33 -2.37
CA ILE A 68 3.54 6.50 -3.21
C ILE A 68 2.34 6.63 -2.27
N HIS A 69 1.83 7.85 -2.15
CA HIS A 69 0.68 8.17 -1.33
C HIS A 69 -0.62 7.89 -2.09
N ILE A 70 -1.43 6.97 -1.59
CA ILE A 70 -2.71 6.56 -2.19
C ILE A 70 -3.84 6.90 -1.21
N PRO A 71 -4.42 8.12 -1.26
CA PRO A 71 -5.59 8.47 -0.47
C PRO A 71 -6.75 7.52 -0.75
N TYR A 72 -7.50 7.14 0.29
CA TYR A 72 -8.65 6.24 0.11
C TYR A 72 -9.69 6.79 -0.87
N SER A 73 -9.89 8.11 -0.88
CA SER A 73 -10.79 8.79 -1.83
C SER A 73 -10.40 8.64 -3.31
N CYS A 74 -9.16 8.25 -3.62
CA CYS A 74 -8.70 8.03 -4.98
C CYS A 74 -8.87 6.59 -5.46
N ILE A 75 -9.10 5.64 -4.55
CA ILE A 75 -9.19 4.23 -4.90
C ILE A 75 -10.54 3.97 -5.57
N LYS A 76 -10.49 3.40 -6.78
CA LYS A 76 -11.67 3.10 -7.59
C LYS A 76 -12.03 1.62 -7.52
N GLU A 77 -11.03 0.75 -7.38
CA GLU A 77 -11.24 -0.70 -7.30
C GLU A 77 -10.25 -1.37 -6.35
N LEU A 78 -10.74 -2.40 -5.66
CA LEU A 78 -9.94 -3.32 -4.86
C LEU A 78 -10.18 -4.75 -5.30
N GLY A 79 -9.09 -5.51 -5.43
CA GLY A 79 -9.14 -6.89 -5.87
C GLY A 79 -8.21 -7.81 -5.09
N LYS A 80 -8.40 -9.12 -5.33
CA LYS A 80 -7.48 -10.17 -4.90
C LYS A 80 -6.74 -10.69 -6.12
N CYS A 81 -5.46 -10.99 -5.97
CA CYS A 81 -4.68 -11.67 -6.99
C CYS A 81 -3.74 -12.72 -6.36
N ASN A 82 -3.04 -13.46 -7.22
CA ASN A 82 -2.04 -14.43 -6.79
C ASN A 82 -0.64 -13.91 -7.09
N GLN A 83 0.31 -14.19 -6.21
CA GLN A 83 1.74 -14.12 -6.52
C GLN A 83 2.17 -15.53 -6.96
N GLY A 84 2.32 -15.73 -8.26
CA GLY A 84 2.44 -17.09 -8.82
C GLY A 84 1.21 -17.92 -8.45
N PHE A 85 1.42 -19.03 -7.74
CA PHE A 85 0.34 -19.90 -7.25
C PHE A 85 -0.18 -19.53 -5.86
N PHE A 86 0.41 -18.54 -5.18
CA PHE A 86 0.04 -18.20 -3.81
C PHE A 86 -1.06 -17.12 -3.78
N PRO A 87 -2.23 -17.37 -3.16
CA PRO A 87 -3.36 -16.43 -3.10
C PRO A 87 -3.16 -15.38 -2.01
N ILE A 88 -2.06 -14.63 -2.10
CA ILE A 88 -1.60 -13.65 -1.10
C ILE A 88 -1.55 -12.22 -1.64
N GLY A 89 -1.86 -12.03 -2.92
CA GLY A 89 -1.84 -10.74 -3.60
C GLY A 89 -3.15 -9.96 -3.45
N MET A 90 -3.04 -8.63 -3.53
CA MET A 90 -4.14 -7.68 -3.68
C MET A 90 -3.86 -6.74 -4.84
N VAL A 91 -4.94 -6.23 -5.43
CA VAL A 91 -4.93 -5.24 -6.51
C VAL A 91 -5.54 -3.96 -5.96
N ILE A 92 -4.87 -2.83 -6.18
CA ILE A 92 -5.36 -1.50 -5.84
C ILE A 92 -5.34 -0.66 -7.11
N THR A 93 -6.51 -0.28 -7.58
CA THR A 93 -6.65 0.64 -8.72
C THR A 93 -7.09 2.00 -8.22
N TYR A 94 -6.33 3.03 -8.53
CA TYR A 94 -6.57 4.39 -8.04
C TYR A 94 -6.25 5.43 -9.09
N GLU A 95 -6.82 6.61 -8.92
CA GLU A 95 -6.49 7.80 -9.69
C GLU A 95 -5.31 8.52 -9.04
N ASN A 96 -4.18 8.59 -9.75
CA ASN A 96 -3.02 9.37 -9.31
C ASN A 96 -3.38 10.86 -9.40
N ARG A 97 -3.33 11.59 -8.27
CA ARG A 97 -3.73 13.01 -8.25
C ARG A 97 -2.76 13.94 -8.98
N GLU A 98 -1.50 13.57 -9.09
CA GLU A 98 -0.47 14.38 -9.73
C GLU A 98 -0.54 14.26 -11.25
N SER A 99 -0.70 13.04 -11.78
CA SER A 99 -0.76 12.80 -13.22
C SER A 99 -2.19 12.74 -13.79
N GLY A 100 -3.20 12.51 -12.96
CA GLY A 100 -4.58 12.23 -13.38
C GLY A 100 -4.77 10.82 -13.96
N GLU A 101 -3.74 9.99 -13.98
CA GLU A 101 -3.79 8.66 -14.59
C GLU A 101 -4.43 7.63 -13.65
N ILE A 102 -5.12 6.64 -14.24
CA ILE A 102 -5.57 5.45 -13.53
C ILE A 102 -4.41 4.45 -13.44
N VAL A 103 -3.95 4.23 -12.21
CA VAL A 103 -2.85 3.32 -11.90
C VAL A 103 -3.39 2.07 -11.21
N THR A 104 -2.89 0.91 -11.62
CA THR A 104 -3.20 -0.38 -10.97
C THR A 104 -1.93 -0.97 -10.38
N GLU A 105 -1.90 -1.08 -9.06
CA GLU A 105 -0.82 -1.69 -8.29
C GLU A 105 -1.20 -3.10 -7.87
N LYS A 106 -0.29 -4.06 -8.06
CA LYS A 106 -0.42 -5.41 -7.49
C LYS A 106 0.67 -5.60 -6.45
N ILE A 107 0.24 -5.89 -5.23
CA ILE A 107 1.14 -6.14 -4.10
C ILE A 107 0.75 -7.44 -3.41
N SER A 108 1.70 -8.15 -2.83
CA SER A 108 1.43 -9.30 -1.97
C SER A 108 1.97 -9.05 -0.58
N LEU A 109 1.21 -9.50 0.43
CA LEU A 109 1.49 -9.16 1.80
C LEU A 109 0.87 -10.14 2.79
N GLY A 110 1.53 -10.27 3.93
CA GLY A 110 0.99 -11.00 5.06
C GLY A 110 -0.33 -10.38 5.55
N LYS A 111 -1.24 -11.21 6.05
CA LYS A 111 -2.55 -10.77 6.58
C LYS A 111 -3.39 -9.98 5.56
N ARG A 112 -3.27 -10.27 4.25
CA ARG A 112 -4.05 -9.65 3.16
C ARG A 112 -5.51 -9.38 3.52
N LYS A 113 -6.22 -10.35 4.11
CA LYS A 113 -7.64 -10.20 4.50
C LYS A 113 -7.88 -8.99 5.41
N LYS A 114 -7.03 -8.80 6.43
CA LYS A 114 -7.12 -7.66 7.36
C LYS A 114 -6.96 -6.34 6.61
N TRP A 115 -5.93 -6.25 5.76
CA TRP A 115 -5.62 -5.00 5.06
C TRP A 115 -6.67 -4.67 4.01
N LEU A 116 -7.14 -5.66 3.25
CA LEU A 116 -8.27 -5.51 2.34
C LEU A 116 -9.49 -4.97 3.08
N GLN A 117 -9.85 -5.55 4.23
CA GLN A 117 -10.98 -5.08 5.03
C GLN A 117 -10.83 -3.61 5.44
N ILE A 118 -9.68 -3.22 5.97
CA ILE A 118 -9.41 -1.82 6.35
C ILE A 118 -9.60 -0.86 5.17
N ILE A 119 -9.06 -1.21 4.00
CA ILE A 119 -9.18 -0.33 2.83
C ILE A 119 -10.63 -0.31 2.32
N SER A 120 -11.30 -1.46 2.29
CA SER A 120 -12.70 -1.60 1.86
C SER A 120 -13.61 -0.71 2.73
N GLU A 121 -13.50 -0.81 4.06
CA GLU A 121 -14.22 0.04 5.01
C GLU A 121 -13.97 1.54 4.81
N LYS A 122 -12.74 1.92 4.42
CA LYS A 122 -12.35 3.32 4.21
C LYS A 122 -12.76 3.88 2.84
N THR A 123 -12.95 3.01 1.86
CA THR A 123 -13.31 3.37 0.48
C THR A 123 -14.81 3.22 0.22
N GLY A 124 -15.52 2.45 1.04
CA GLY A 124 -16.92 2.07 0.80
C GLY A 124 -17.10 1.00 -0.28
N LEU A 125 -16.01 0.31 -0.65
CA LEU A 125 -15.97 -0.78 -1.64
C LEU A 125 -16.08 -2.16 -0.99
#